data_AF-A0A354M236-F1
#
_entry.id   AF-A0A354M236-F1
#
_cell.length_a   1.000
_cell.length_b   1.000
_cell.length_c   1.000
_cell.angle_alpha   90.00
_cell.angle_beta   90.00
_cell.angle_gamma   90.00
#
_symmetry.space_group_name_H-M   'P 1'
#
loop_
_entity.id
_entity.type
_entity.pdbx_description
1 polymer ?
#
loop_
_entity_poly.entity_id
_entity_poly.type
_entity_poly.pdbx_seq_one_letter_code
_entity_poly.pdbx_strand_id
1 'polypeptide(L)'
;SIGFIRPKMADGSWRTPYDPFINVHGRGDFCEGNGWQYTFFVPQNPEGLILLFGGDEGFTKKLDEFYVAEGDLGEYAAPDISGLIGQYAHGN
;
A
#
# COMPACT_ATOMS: atom_id res chain seq x y z
N SER A 1 9.44 -0.33 12.31
CA SER A 1 8.67 0.18 11.16
C SER A 1 7.83 -0.96 10.60
N ILE A 2 6.61 -0.72 10.07
CA ILE A 2 5.76 -1.79 9.49
C ILE A 2 5.96 -1.98 7.98
N GLY A 3 6.82 -1.18 7.33
CA GLY A 3 7.11 -1.31 5.90
C GLY A 3 5.99 -0.85 4.96
N PHE A 4 5.05 -0.04 5.46
CA PHE A 4 3.96 0.57 4.69
C PHE A 4 3.75 2.00 5.11
N ILE A 5 3.21 2.82 4.21
CA ILE A 5 2.55 4.04 4.64
C ILE A 5 1.38 3.67 5.55
N ARG A 6 1.09 4.55 6.52
CA ARG A 6 0.00 4.33 7.47
C ARG A 6 -0.66 5.67 7.80
N PRO A 7 -2.00 5.75 7.79
CA PRO A 7 -2.70 6.96 8.18
C PRO A 7 -2.39 7.31 9.64
N LYS A 8 -2.23 8.61 9.90
CA LYS A 8 -2.01 9.16 11.24
C LYS A 8 -3.22 10.01 11.61
N MET A 9 -3.78 9.76 12.77
CA MET A 9 -4.97 10.45 13.29
C MET A 9 -4.60 11.87 13.72
N ALA A 10 -5.61 12.73 13.89
CA ALA A 10 -5.41 14.12 14.29
C ALA A 10 -4.73 14.28 15.66
N ASP A 11 -4.90 13.31 16.56
CA ASP A 11 -4.24 13.26 17.88
C ASP A 11 -2.79 12.74 17.81
N GLY A 12 -2.30 12.41 16.62
CA GLY A 12 -0.96 11.89 16.37
C GLY A 12 -0.82 10.38 16.59
N SER A 13 -1.88 9.68 16.98
CA SER A 13 -1.89 8.22 17.02
C SER A 13 -1.90 7.63 15.61
N TRP A 14 -1.41 6.41 15.46
CA TRP A 14 -1.49 5.68 14.19
C TRP A 14 -2.85 4.99 14.05
N ARG A 15 -3.44 5.00 12.86
CA ARG A 15 -4.70 4.30 12.54
C ARG A 15 -4.66 2.85 13.03
N THR A 16 -5.57 2.45 13.91
CA THR A 16 -5.64 1.08 14.43
C THR A 16 -7.11 0.62 14.52
N PRO A 17 -7.45 -0.63 14.15
CA PRO A 17 -6.58 -1.61 13.47
C PRO A 17 -6.14 -1.10 12.08
N TYR A 18 -5.02 -1.62 11.57
CA TYR A 18 -4.52 -1.32 10.23
C TYR A 18 -4.02 -2.59 9.56
N ASP A 19 -4.54 -2.85 8.37
CA ASP A 19 -4.15 -3.93 7.48
C ASP A 19 -3.90 -3.33 6.08
N PRO A 20 -2.70 -3.49 5.51
CA PRO A 20 -2.35 -2.91 4.21
C PRO A 20 -3.11 -3.52 3.02
N PHE A 21 -3.79 -4.67 3.18
CA PHE A 21 -4.62 -5.27 2.12
C PHE A 21 -5.99 -4.60 2.00
N ILE A 22 -6.52 -4.08 3.11
CA ILE A 22 -7.90 -3.60 3.17
C ILE A 22 -8.07 -2.34 2.34
N ASN A 23 -8.95 -2.44 1.34
CA ASN A 23 -9.49 -1.33 0.58
C ASN A 23 -10.91 -1.05 1.07
N VAL A 24 -11.25 0.24 1.24
CA VAL A 24 -12.60 0.67 1.58
C VAL A 24 -12.99 1.80 0.63
N HIS A 25 -13.76 1.46 -0.40
CA HIS A 25 -14.16 2.40 -1.45
C HIS A 25 -14.95 3.59 -0.89
N GLY A 26 -14.58 4.80 -1.29
CA GLY A 26 -15.25 6.07 -0.96
C GLY A 26 -15.18 6.54 0.50
N ARG A 27 -14.68 5.72 1.44
CA ARG A 27 -14.63 6.05 2.89
C ARG A 27 -13.32 5.68 3.57
N GLY A 28 -12.46 4.91 2.89
CA GLY A 28 -11.15 4.51 3.40
C GLY A 28 -10.15 5.64 3.43
N ASP A 29 -8.97 5.34 3.98
CA ASP A 29 -7.87 6.29 4.10
C ASP A 29 -7.11 6.49 2.77
N PHE A 30 -7.35 5.64 1.77
CA PHE A 30 -6.76 5.67 0.44
C PHE A 30 -7.87 5.81 -0.62
N CYS A 31 -7.57 6.50 -1.73
CA CYS A 31 -8.52 6.63 -2.84
C CYS A 31 -8.41 5.38 -3.74
N GLU A 32 -9.43 4.52 -3.69
CA GLU A 32 -9.61 3.35 -4.58
C GLU A 32 -8.41 2.37 -4.61
N GLY A 33 -7.58 2.40 -3.57
CA GLY A 33 -6.48 1.46 -3.39
C GLY A 33 -6.23 1.14 -1.93
N ASN A 34 -5.11 0.51 -1.62
CA ASN A 34 -4.76 0.10 -0.26
C ASN A 34 -3.32 0.48 0.10
N GLY A 35 -2.89 0.03 1.28
CA GLY A 35 -1.55 0.31 1.79
C GLY A 35 -0.43 -0.24 0.89
N TRP A 36 -0.64 -1.39 0.25
CA TRP A 36 0.33 -1.94 -0.70
C TRP A 36 0.55 -1.02 -1.90
N GLN A 37 -0.53 -0.57 -2.53
CA GLN A 37 -0.46 0.21 -3.77
C GLN A 37 0.09 1.62 -3.54
N TYR A 38 -0.40 2.32 -2.51
CA TYR A 38 0.03 3.70 -2.26
C TYR A 38 1.40 3.83 -1.59
N THR A 39 1.96 2.76 -1.02
CA THR A 39 3.29 2.80 -0.37
C THR A 39 4.40 3.25 -1.33
N PHE A 40 4.24 2.98 -2.62
CA PHE A 40 5.23 3.33 -3.65
C PHE A 40 5.01 4.72 -4.26
N PHE A 41 3.95 5.45 -3.87
CA PHE A 41 3.55 6.70 -4.52
C PHE A 41 4.33 7.92 -4.02
N VAL A 42 5.65 7.90 -4.24
CA VAL A 42 6.59 9.01 -3.97
C VAL A 42 7.38 9.37 -5.23
N PRO A 43 6.70 9.66 -6.37
CA PRO A 43 7.37 9.87 -7.66
C PRO A 43 8.32 11.08 -7.67
N GLN A 44 8.13 12.04 -6.77
CA GLN A 44 8.98 13.21 -6.61
C GLN A 44 10.35 12.90 -5.99
N ASN A 45 10.51 11.75 -5.32
CA ASN A 45 11.76 11.35 -4.66
C ASN A 45 11.84 9.83 -4.46
N PRO A 46 11.97 9.05 -5.55
CA PRO A 46 12.07 7.59 -5.47
C PRO A 46 13.33 7.14 -4.72
N GLU A 47 14.46 7.85 -4.85
CA GLU A 47 15.71 7.53 -4.15
C GLU A 47 15.55 7.66 -2.63
N GLY A 48 14.84 8.68 -2.17
CA GLY A 48 14.50 8.83 -0.75
C GLY A 48 13.64 7.68 -0.24
N LEU A 49 12.68 7.20 -1.04
CA LEU A 49 11.87 6.04 -0.70
C LEU A 49 12.72 4.77 -0.61
N ILE A 50 13.60 4.53 -1.58
CA ILE A 50 14.53 3.39 -1.59
C ILE A 50 15.38 3.38 -0.30
N LEU A 51 15.93 4.54 0.10
CA LEU A 51 16.69 4.67 1.34
C LEU A 51 15.85 4.34 2.58
N LEU A 52 14.58 4.75 2.63
CA LEU A 52 13.68 4.42 3.74
C LEU A 52 13.39 2.92 3.87
N PHE A 53 13.50 2.17 2.76
CA PHE A 53 13.38 0.71 2.74
C PHE A 53 14.69 -0.02 3.04
N GLY A 54 15.79 0.68 3.32
CA GLY A 54 17.09 0.08 3.59
C GLY A 54 17.98 -0.05 2.36
N GLY A 55 17.75 0.77 1.33
CA GLY A 55 18.49 0.74 0.08
C GLY A 55 17.92 -0.26 -0.93
N ASP A 56 18.68 -0.50 -2.00
CA ASP A 56 18.23 -1.28 -3.15
C ASP A 56 17.72 -2.68 -2.77
N GLU A 57 18.42 -3.38 -1.86
CA GLU A 57 18.06 -4.73 -1.43
C GLU A 57 16.69 -4.74 -0.73
N GLY A 58 16.47 -3.82 0.22
CA GLY A 58 15.23 -3.76 0.97
C GLY A 58 14.05 -3.27 0.13
N PHE A 59 14.28 -2.32 -0.77
CA PHE A 59 13.25 -1.84 -1.69
C PHE A 59 12.87 -2.91 -2.74
N THR A 60 13.86 -3.58 -3.33
CA THR A 60 13.63 -4.66 -4.31
C THR A 60 12.87 -5.80 -3.67
N LYS A 61 13.26 -6.22 -2.46
CA LYS A 61 12.50 -7.23 -1.70
C LYS A 61 11.04 -6.81 -1.49
N LYS A 62 10.79 -5.54 -1.17
CA LYS A 62 9.43 -5.04 -0.98
C LYS A 62 8.61 -5.04 -2.27
N LEU A 63 9.24 -4.74 -3.40
CA LEU A 63 8.63 -4.86 -4.73
C LEU A 63 8.34 -6.31 -5.10
N ASP A 64 9.25 -7.24 -4.82
CA ASP A 64 9.02 -8.66 -5.05
C ASP A 64 7.80 -9.14 -4.25
N GLU A 65 7.71 -8.76 -2.97
CA GLU A 65 6.53 -9.03 -2.14
C GLU A 65 5.24 -8.45 -2.74
N PHE A 66 5.28 -7.24 -3.29
CA PHE A 66 4.12 -6.59 -3.90
C PHE A 66 3.51 -7.42 -5.04
N TYR A 67 4.32 -8.10 -5.85
CA TYR A 67 3.85 -8.91 -6.98
C TYR A 67 3.39 -10.33 -6.61
N VAL A 68 3.68 -10.80 -5.40
CA VAL A 68 3.30 -12.15 -4.94
C VAL A 68 2.39 -12.17 -3.71
N ALA A 69 2.15 -11.00 -3.11
CA ALA A 69 1.30 -10.89 -1.92
C ALA A 69 -0.16 -11.20 -2.24
N GLU A 70 -0.69 -12.21 -1.54
CA GLU A 70 -2.10 -12.62 -1.58
C GLU A 70 -2.80 -12.23 -0.28
N GLY A 71 -4.04 -11.78 -0.38
CA GLY A 71 -4.85 -11.39 0.78
C GLY A 71 -6.24 -10.93 0.37
N ASP A 72 -7.14 -10.87 1.35
CA ASP A 72 -8.50 -10.35 1.16
C ASP A 72 -8.46 -8.82 1.14
N LEU A 73 -9.01 -8.22 0.08
CA LEU A 73 -9.12 -6.76 -0.06
C LEU A 73 -10.21 -6.17 0.84
N GLY A 74 -11.07 -7.01 1.42
CA GLY A 74 -12.16 -6.63 2.32
C GLY A 74 -13.50 -6.45 1.59
N GLU A 75 -14.58 -6.50 2.36
CA GLU A 75 -15.97 -6.44 1.89
C GLU A 75 -16.30 -5.19 1.05
N TYR A 76 -15.63 -4.07 1.34
CA TYR A 76 -15.88 -2.77 0.69
C TYR A 76 -14.86 -2.44 -0.40
N ALA A 77 -14.16 -3.45 -0.92
CA ALA A 77 -13.19 -3.27 -1.97
C ALA A 77 -13.81 -2.66 -3.24
N ALA A 78 -13.10 -1.72 -3.84
CA ALA A 78 -13.50 -1.06 -5.07
C ALA A 78 -13.47 -2.06 -6.25
N PRO A 79 -14.51 -2.07 -7.12
CA PRO A 79 -14.64 -3.06 -8.20
C PRO A 79 -13.65 -2.84 -9.36
N ASP A 80 -13.02 -1.66 -9.42
CA ASP A 80 -12.01 -1.28 -10.41
C ASP A 80 -10.61 -1.83 -10.10
N ILE A 81 -10.36 -2.30 -8.87
CA ILE A 81 -9.14 -3.04 -8.50
C ILE A 81 -9.16 -4.39 -9.23
N SER A 82 -8.59 -4.40 -10.43
CA SER A 82 -8.65 -5.51 -11.38
C SER A 82 -7.33 -5.67 -12.13
N GLY A 83 -7.17 -6.82 -12.82
CA GLY A 83 -5.92 -7.15 -13.49
C GLY A 83 -4.76 -7.38 -12.52
N LEU A 84 -5.02 -8.17 -11.47
CA LEU A 84 -4.11 -8.35 -10.35
C LEU A 84 -2.93 -9.29 -10.67
N ILE A 85 -1.72 -8.85 -10.31
CA ILE A 85 -0.52 -9.68 -10.14
C ILE A 85 -0.02 -9.43 -8.71
N GLY A 86 -0.41 -10.30 -7.78
CA GLY A 86 -0.30 -10.00 -6.35
C GLY A 86 -1.16 -8.78 -6.01
N GLN A 87 -0.52 -7.72 -5.50
CA GLN A 87 -1.17 -6.44 -5.17
C GLN A 87 -1.03 -5.37 -6.27
N TYR A 88 -0.28 -5.65 -7.34
CA TYR A 88 -0.30 -4.82 -8.54
C TYR A 88 -1.66 -4.93 -9.21
N ALA A 89 -2.41 -3.83 -9.27
CA ALA A 89 -3.64 -3.72 -10.03
C ALA A 89 -3.36 -2.88 -11.28
N HIS A 90 -3.62 -3.40 -12.47
CA HIS A 90 -3.45 -2.65 -13.72
C HIS A 90 -4.70 -1.84 -14.09
N GLY A 91 -5.87 -2.27 -13.58
CA GLY A 91 -7.15 -1.62 -13.88
C GLY A 91 -7.38 -0.29 -13.16
N ASN A 92 -6.47 0.09 -12.25
CA ASN A 92 -6.50 1.34 -11.48
C ASN A 92 -5.08 1.87 -11.26
#